data_AF-A0A2V8ZLB4-F1
#
_entry.id   AF-A0A2V8ZLB4-F1
#
_cell.length_a   1.000
_cell.length_b   1.000
_cell.length_c   1.000
_cell.angle_alpha   90.00
_cell.angle_beta   90.00
_cell.angle_gamma   90.00
#
_symmetry.space_group_name_H-M   'P 1'
#
loop_
_entity.id
_entity.type
_entity.pdbx_description
1 polymer ?
#
loop_
_entity_poly.entity_id
_entity_poly.type
_entity_poly.pdbx_seq_one_letter_code
_entity_poly.pdbx_strand_id
1 'polypeptide(L)'
;MKKTLARKRGQPKQEELPSEYRFDYRKSKPNRFASKMSEDAIAVVLEPDIAAIFKSSKTVNDLLRSIVSAMRQPSRKKRTNLTR
;
A
#
# COMPACT_ATOMS: atom_id res chain seq x y z
N MET A 1 -6.22 41.00 45.79
CA MET A 1 -6.18 39.72 45.05
C MET A 1 -6.84 39.94 43.68
N LYS A 2 -6.11 39.84 42.57
CA LYS A 2 -6.70 39.95 41.21
C LYS A 2 -7.18 38.58 40.75
N LYS A 3 -8.49 38.43 40.49
CA LYS A 3 -9.05 37.20 39.92
C LYS A 3 -8.95 37.25 38.40
N THR A 4 -8.18 36.34 37.82
CA THR A 4 -8.09 36.12 36.37
C THR A 4 -9.28 35.29 35.91
N LEU A 5 -10.11 35.84 35.03
CA LEU A 5 -11.22 35.11 34.41
C LEU A 5 -10.64 34.06 33.46
N ALA A 6 -10.88 32.78 33.79
CA ALA A 6 -10.44 31.66 32.97
C ALA A 6 -11.11 31.75 31.59
N ARG A 7 -10.28 31.90 30.54
CA ARG A 7 -10.72 31.91 29.14
C ARG A 7 -11.34 30.56 28.81
N LYS A 8 -12.67 30.53 28.66
CA LYS A 8 -13.41 29.37 28.17
C LYS A 8 -12.94 29.12 26.73
N ARG A 9 -12.15 28.05 26.52
CA ARG A 9 -11.78 27.57 25.18
C ARG A 9 -13.05 27.04 24.53
N GLY A 10 -13.71 27.87 23.73
CA GLY A 10 -14.79 27.43 22.86
C GLY A 10 -14.27 26.31 21.96
N GLN A 11 -15.09 25.29 21.75
CA GLN A 11 -14.76 24.22 20.79
C GLN A 11 -14.42 24.88 19.44
N PRO A 12 -13.37 24.40 18.73
CA PRO A 12 -13.09 24.91 17.42
C PRO A 12 -14.35 24.75 16.58
N LYS A 13 -14.92 25.88 16.12
CA LYS A 13 -15.92 25.85 15.06
C LYS A 13 -15.26 25.08 13.93
N GLN A 14 -15.80 23.92 13.60
CA GLN A 14 -15.45 23.26 12.36
C GLN A 14 -15.80 24.27 11.27
N GLU A 15 -14.79 24.86 10.63
CA GLU A 15 -15.00 25.72 9.47
C GLU A 15 -15.71 24.85 8.44
N GLU A 16 -16.99 25.14 8.23
CA GLU A 16 -17.81 24.40 7.30
C GLU A 16 -17.23 24.65 5.90
N LEU A 17 -17.01 23.57 5.15
CA LEU A 17 -16.50 23.69 3.79
C LEU A 17 -17.46 24.58 2.96
N PRO A 18 -16.92 25.48 2.11
CA PRO A 18 -17.74 26.30 1.23
C PRO A 18 -18.70 25.44 0.39
N SER A 19 -19.86 26.00 0.03
CA SER A 19 -20.92 25.26 -0.67
C SER A 19 -20.48 24.62 -1.99
N GLU A 20 -19.44 25.15 -2.62
CA GLU A 20 -18.83 24.61 -3.86
C GLU A 20 -18.20 23.22 -3.68
N TYR A 21 -17.81 22.84 -2.46
CA TYR A 21 -17.23 21.52 -2.15
C TYR A 21 -18.30 20.46 -1.81
N ARG A 22 -19.59 20.77 -1.98
CA ARG A 22 -20.68 19.78 -1.87
C ARG A 22 -20.81 19.01 -3.17
N PHE A 23 -19.92 18.05 -3.38
CA PHE A 23 -19.91 17.20 -4.58
C PHE A 23 -21.07 16.19 -4.57
N ASP A 24 -21.78 16.09 -5.70
CA ASP A 24 -22.75 15.02 -5.95
C ASP A 24 -22.02 13.78 -6.49
N TYR A 25 -21.65 12.87 -5.59
CA TYR A 25 -20.92 11.65 -5.94
C TYR A 25 -21.71 10.70 -6.84
N ARG A 26 -23.05 10.84 -6.95
CA ARG A 26 -23.86 10.03 -7.89
C ARG A 26 -23.56 10.38 -9.35
N LYS A 27 -23.08 11.60 -9.61
CA LYS A 27 -22.67 12.08 -10.94
C LYS A 27 -21.18 11.88 -11.19
N SER A 28 -20.44 11.33 -10.23
CA SER A 28 -19.01 11.12 -10.38
C SER A 28 -18.70 10.04 -11.41
N LYS A 29 -17.66 10.27 -12.22
CA LYS A 29 -17.19 9.27 -13.16
C LYS A 29 -16.52 8.11 -12.39
N PRO A 30 -16.68 6.85 -12.84
CA PRO A 30 -15.92 5.73 -12.29
C PRO A 30 -14.42 6.03 -12.30
N ASN A 31 -13.71 5.58 -11.27
CA ASN A 31 -12.26 5.79 -11.19
C ASN A 31 -11.56 5.10 -12.37
N ARG A 32 -10.92 5.89 -13.24
CA ARG A 32 -10.18 5.40 -14.42
C ARG A 32 -9.04 4.41 -14.10
N PHE A 33 -8.60 4.36 -12.84
CA PHE A 33 -7.57 3.43 -12.38
C PHE A 33 -8.15 2.19 -11.69
N ALA A 34 -9.45 2.14 -11.43
CA ALA A 34 -10.08 0.98 -10.79
C ALA A 34 -9.81 -0.29 -11.60
N SER A 35 -9.91 -0.24 -12.93
CA SER A 35 -9.63 -1.40 -13.79
C SER A 35 -8.16 -1.88 -13.75
N LYS A 36 -7.23 -1.05 -13.26
CA LYS A 36 -5.81 -1.46 -13.09
C LYS A 36 -5.57 -2.20 -11.79
N MET A 37 -6.55 -2.18 -10.88
CA MET A 37 -6.54 -2.93 -9.63
C MET A 37 -7.58 -4.03 -9.80
N SER A 38 -7.13 -5.27 -9.97
CA SER A 38 -8.04 -6.42 -9.86
C SER A 38 -8.75 -6.38 -8.51
N GLU A 39 -9.92 -7.00 -8.39
CA GLU A 39 -10.69 -7.02 -7.14
C GLU A 39 -9.86 -7.49 -5.93
N ASP A 40 -8.88 -8.37 -6.16
CA ASP A 40 -7.95 -8.90 -5.14
C ASP A 40 -6.57 -8.21 -5.12
N ALA A 41 -6.42 -7.03 -5.74
CA ALA A 41 -5.14 -6.34 -5.78
C ALA A 41 -4.77 -5.75 -4.41
N ILE A 42 -3.69 -6.25 -3.81
CA ILE A 42 -3.11 -5.69 -2.58
C ILE A 42 -2.04 -4.66 -2.95
N ALA A 43 -2.20 -3.43 -2.46
CA ALA A 43 -1.18 -2.39 -2.57
C ALA A 43 -0.21 -2.49 -1.39
N VAL A 44 1.09 -2.54 -1.67
CA VAL A 44 2.17 -2.57 -0.67
C VAL A 44 3.08 -1.37 -0.91
N VAL A 45 3.44 -0.68 0.17
CA VAL A 45 4.40 0.43 0.12
C VAL A 45 5.81 -0.15 0.27
N LEU A 46 6.69 0.18 -0.67
CA LEU A 46 8.11 -0.15 -0.58
C LEU A 46 8.86 1.00 0.09
N GLU A 47 9.89 0.67 0.86
CA GLU A 47 10.82 1.66 1.38
C GLU A 47 11.59 2.35 0.24
N PRO A 48 12.03 3.61 0.43
CA PRO A 48 12.63 4.42 -0.65
C PRO A 48 13.87 3.81 -1.29
N ASP A 49 14.69 3.11 -0.51
CA ASP A 49 15.88 2.39 -0.95
C ASP A 49 15.53 1.21 -1.88
N ILE A 50 14.50 0.44 -1.52
CA ILE A 50 14.02 -0.67 -2.34
C ILE A 50 13.33 -0.16 -3.60
N ALA A 51 12.53 0.92 -3.49
CA ALA A 51 11.91 1.58 -4.64
C ALA A 51 12.93 2.26 -5.58
N ALA A 52 14.12 2.61 -5.06
CA ALA A 52 15.22 3.11 -5.88
C ALA A 52 15.73 2.03 -6.84
N ILE A 53 15.73 0.77 -6.42
CA ILE A 53 16.23 -0.38 -7.18
C ILE A 53 15.13 -0.97 -8.07
N PHE A 54 13.93 -1.21 -7.52
CA PHE A 54 12.83 -1.85 -8.22
C PHE A 54 11.83 -0.82 -8.76
N LYS A 55 11.92 -0.55 -10.07
CA LYS A 55 11.06 0.43 -10.75
C LYS A 55 9.69 -0.10 -11.20
N SER A 56 9.39 -1.38 -10.97
CA SER A 56 8.13 -1.98 -11.39
C SER A 56 7.66 -3.08 -10.44
N SER A 57 6.34 -3.26 -10.32
CA SER A 57 5.77 -4.39 -9.59
C SER A 57 6.10 -5.74 -10.23
N LYS A 58 6.31 -5.78 -11.56
CA LYS A 58 6.71 -6.98 -12.28
C LYS A 58 8.05 -7.53 -11.78
N THR A 59 9.08 -6.67 -11.73
CA THR A 59 10.42 -7.08 -11.28
C THR A 59 10.46 -7.55 -9.84
N VAL A 60 9.70 -6.91 -8.94
CA VAL A 60 9.56 -7.35 -7.54
C VAL A 60 8.89 -8.73 -7.48
N ASN A 61 7.76 -8.89 -8.17
CA ASN A 61 7.00 -10.15 -8.14
C ASN A 61 7.79 -11.31 -8.75
N ASP A 62 8.54 -11.08 -9.83
CA ASP A 62 9.38 -12.11 -10.45
C ASP A 62 10.50 -12.57 -9.49
N LEU A 63 11.14 -11.63 -8.77
CA LEU A 63 12.14 -11.96 -7.76
C LEU A 63 11.54 -12.77 -6.60
N LEU A 64 10.43 -12.30 -6.03
CA LEU A 64 9.77 -12.99 -4.91
C LEU A 64 9.32 -14.40 -5.31
N ARG A 65 8.79 -14.57 -6.53
CA ARG A 65 8.43 -15.90 -7.07
C ARG A 65 9.64 -16.80 -7.25
N SER A 66 10.78 -16.25 -7.69
CA SER A 66 12.04 -16.99 -7.82
C SER A 66 12.51 -17.52 -6.46
N ILE A 67 12.48 -16.67 -5.43
CA ILE A 67 12.84 -17.05 -4.05
C ILE A 67 11.90 -18.14 -3.53
N VAL A 68 10.58 -17.97 -3.71
CA VAL A 68 9.58 -18.99 -3.33
C VAL A 68 9.83 -20.30 -4.07
N SER A 69 10.14 -20.26 -5.37
CA SER A 69 10.46 -21.46 -6.16
C SER A 69 11.72 -22.16 -5.65
N ALA A 70 12.78 -21.41 -5.37
CA ALA A 70 14.04 -21.93 -4.83
C ALA A 70 13.85 -22.58 -3.46
N MET A 71 13.06 -21.96 -2.57
CA MET A 71 12.73 -22.53 -1.26
C MET A 71 11.86 -23.79 -1.35
N ARG A 72 11.01 -23.91 -2.39
CA ARG A 72 10.12 -25.06 -2.59
C ARG A 72 10.79 -26.26 -3.24
N GLN A 73 12.03 -26.14 -3.74
CA GLN A 73 12.76 -27.30 -4.25
C GLN A 73 13.20 -28.16 -3.05
N PRO A 74 12.63 -29.38 -2.84
CA PRO A 74 13.21 -30.30 -1.88
C PRO A 74 14.64 -30.60 -2.34
N SER A 75 15.57 -30.63 -1.39
CA SER A 75 16.96 -30.97 -1.62
C SER A 75 17.05 -32.11 -2.63
N ARG A 76 17.54 -31.79 -3.83
CA ARG A 76 17.67 -32.74 -4.93
C ARG A 76 18.63 -33.82 -4.41
N LYS A 77 18.08 -34.91 -3.88
CA LYS A 77 18.81 -36.03 -3.30
C LYS A 77 19.83 -36.42 -4.36
N LYS A 78 21.12 -36.12 -4.12
CA LYS A 78 22.21 -36.60 -4.98
C LYS A 78 22.07 -38.12 -4.95
N ARG A 79 21.54 -38.71 -6.01
CA ARG A 79 21.65 -40.14 -6.25
C ARG A 79 23.12 -40.35 -6.60
N THR A 80 23.92 -40.52 -5.55
CA THR A 80 25.27 -41.06 -5.65
C THR A 80 25.09 -42.50 -6.12
N ASN A 81 25.12 -42.73 -7.43
CA ASN A 81 25.40 -44.07 -7.93
C ASN A 81 26.92 -44.24 -7.79
N LEU A 82 27.34 -44.60 -6.58
CA LEU A 82 28.67 -45.08 -6.27
C LEU A 82 28.65 -46.61 -6.47
N THR A 83 29.25 -47.04 -7.58
CA THR A 83 29.98 -48.30 -7.78
C THR A 83 29.24 -49.63 -7.60
N ARG A 84 29.04 -50.37 -8.69
CA ARG A 84 29.73 -51.64 -8.97
C ARG A 84 29.57 -52.03 -10.44
#